data_AF-A0A9P5TPQ8-F1
#
_entry.id   AF-A0A9P5TPQ8-F1
#
_cell.length_a   1.000
_cell.length_b   1.000
_cell.length_c   1.000
_cell.angle_alpha   90.00
_cell.angle_beta   90.00
_cell.angle_gamma   90.00
#
_symmetry.space_group_name_H-M   'P 1'
#
loop_
_entity.id
_entity.type
_entity.pdbx_description
1 polymer ?
#
loop_
_entity_poly.entity_id
_entity_poly.type
_entity_poly.pdbx_seq_one_letter_code
_entity_poly.pdbx_strand_id
1 'polypeptide(L)'
;MLAWRAISRPTTILRSGLQIPRRSLRVSTPLTQVYQPRGPGVLAKIRFRPDGKPRSRMVGLAFGTLLLFNVFTLFMTYDIVEDSEIALGLLASIIYLQHLDKEYQTVDFEDLGATYAYFKKLYQSFSRIPMEQVDELFDGMTRLLKLGGEGEPQVEAHRIMRHAAEQIHNAFVELDQDSIANTANFMLLVMQDALDGLIDLVQNVDDDSDSKYTFQLIRDHSKKDPGAVLKDYESLG
;
A
#
# COMPACT_ATOMS: atom_id res chain seq x y z
N MET A 1 -86.65 13.33 47.10
CA MET A 1 -86.26 12.81 48.42
C MET A 1 -86.49 11.31 48.42
N LEU A 2 -85.45 10.50 48.59
CA LEU A 2 -85.53 9.11 49.06
C LEU A 2 -84.10 8.63 49.29
N ALA A 3 -83.76 8.41 50.56
CA ALA A 3 -82.50 7.80 50.96
C ALA A 3 -82.60 6.29 50.75
N TRP A 4 -81.57 5.71 50.15
CA TRP A 4 -81.31 4.27 50.24
C TRP A 4 -79.87 4.07 50.70
N ARG A 5 -79.75 3.44 51.87
CA ARG A 5 -78.51 2.81 52.32
C ARG A 5 -78.29 1.56 51.46
N ALA A 6 -77.05 1.34 51.05
CA ALA A 6 -76.55 -0.02 50.85
C ALA A 6 -75.14 -0.09 51.44
N ILE A 7 -75.05 -0.85 52.53
CA ILE A 7 -73.82 -1.31 53.17
C ILE A 7 -73.33 -2.49 52.34
N SER A 8 -72.14 -2.39 51.76
CA SER A 8 -71.33 -3.55 51.42
C SER A 8 -69.84 -3.24 51.61
N ARG A 9 -69.21 -4.06 52.45
CA ARG A 9 -67.77 -4.31 52.53
C ARG A 9 -67.63 -5.85 52.54
N PRO A 10 -66.44 -6.43 52.34
CA PRO A 10 -65.37 -6.15 51.39
C PRO A 10 -65.01 -7.42 50.59
N THR A 11 -64.49 -7.30 49.37
CA THR A 11 -63.65 -8.35 48.78
C THR A 11 -62.23 -7.83 48.69
N THR A 12 -61.45 -8.25 49.68
CA THR A 12 -60.00 -8.16 49.70
C THR A 12 -59.38 -9.04 48.62
N ILE A 13 -58.17 -8.66 48.22
CA ILE A 13 -57.11 -9.44 47.54
C ILE A 13 -56.98 -9.10 46.04
N LEU A 14 -55.74 -8.74 45.67
CA LEU A 14 -55.22 -8.34 44.35
C LEU A 14 -55.36 -6.87 43.94
N ARG A 15 -54.76 -5.96 44.74
CA ARG A 15 -54.15 -4.75 44.16
C ARG A 15 -52.92 -4.20 44.90
N SER A 16 -52.28 -5.02 45.73
CA SER A 16 -51.02 -4.68 46.41
C SER A 16 -49.74 -5.04 45.62
N GLY A 17 -49.85 -5.45 44.35
CA GLY A 17 -48.71 -5.96 43.56
C GLY A 17 -48.16 -5.05 42.47
N LEU A 18 -48.78 -3.91 42.15
CA LEU A 18 -48.37 -3.04 41.03
C LEU A 18 -48.38 -1.55 41.37
N GLN A 19 -47.98 -1.19 42.58
CA GLN A 19 -47.36 0.12 42.79
C GLN A 19 -45.87 -0.05 42.52
N ILE A 20 -45.49 0.09 41.25
CA ILE A 20 -44.10 0.39 40.90
C ILE A 20 -43.76 1.64 41.73
N PRO A 21 -42.76 1.60 42.62
CA PRO A 21 -42.34 2.79 43.30
C PRO A 21 -41.83 3.74 42.22
N ARG A 22 -42.64 4.76 41.89
CA ARG A 22 -42.14 5.94 41.19
C ARG A 22 -41.11 6.54 42.13
N ARG A 23 -39.85 6.14 41.95
CA ARG A 23 -38.70 6.90 42.45
C ARG A 23 -38.93 8.31 41.94
N SER A 24 -39.35 9.21 42.83
CA SER A 24 -39.16 10.62 42.56
C SER A 24 -37.66 10.76 42.41
N LEU A 25 -37.20 11.05 41.19
CA LEU A 25 -35.89 11.64 40.99
C LEU A 25 -35.96 12.95 41.78
N ARG A 26 -35.55 12.91 43.05
CA ARG A 26 -35.10 14.10 43.73
C ARG A 26 -33.89 14.55 42.92
N VAL A 27 -34.16 15.40 41.93
CA VAL A 27 -33.17 16.31 41.38
C VAL A 27 -32.81 17.17 42.57
N SER A 28 -31.77 16.76 43.31
CA SER A 28 -31.03 17.70 44.12
C SER A 28 -30.56 18.74 43.12
N THR A 29 -31.13 19.95 43.20
CA THR A 29 -30.47 21.10 42.62
C THR A 29 -29.04 21.05 43.12
N PRO A 30 -28.01 21.04 42.25
CA PRO A 30 -26.65 20.99 42.75
C PRO A 30 -26.48 22.22 43.63
N LEU A 31 -26.19 21.97 44.92
CA LEU A 31 -25.66 22.96 45.83
C LEU A 31 -24.65 23.75 45.01
N THR A 32 -24.81 25.08 44.93
CA THR A 32 -23.93 25.99 44.21
C THR A 32 -22.49 25.51 44.34
N GLN A 33 -21.96 24.87 43.30
CA GLN A 33 -20.57 24.44 43.30
C GLN A 33 -19.75 25.73 43.30
N VAL A 34 -19.27 26.11 44.47
CA VAL A 34 -18.37 27.24 44.63
C VAL A 34 -17.06 26.80 44.00
N TYR A 35 -16.85 27.17 42.74
CA TYR A 35 -15.60 26.95 42.04
C TYR A 35 -14.53 27.79 42.72
N GLN A 36 -13.44 27.14 43.15
CA GLN A 36 -12.31 27.90 43.68
C GLN A 36 -11.71 28.80 42.58
N PRO A 37 -11.27 30.02 42.93
CA PRO A 37 -10.65 30.91 41.98
C PRO A 37 -9.44 30.24 41.33
N ARG A 38 -9.23 30.55 40.05
CA ARG A 38 -8.18 29.93 39.23
C ARG A 38 -6.80 30.10 39.89
N GLY A 39 -6.08 28.99 40.06
CA GLY A 39 -4.70 29.00 40.57
C GLY A 39 -3.72 29.78 39.66
N PRO A 40 -2.56 30.23 40.20
CA PRO A 40 -1.54 30.90 39.41
C PRO A 40 -0.88 29.93 38.41
N GLY A 41 -0.65 30.39 37.17
CA GLY A 41 0.04 29.61 36.13
C GLY A 41 -0.62 29.64 34.76
N VAL A 42 0.17 29.53 33.69
CA VAL A 42 -0.31 29.61 32.30
C VAL A 42 -1.27 28.47 31.96
N LEU A 43 -0.97 27.24 32.41
CA LEU A 43 -1.84 26.08 32.24
C LEU A 43 -3.21 26.24 32.92
N ALA A 44 -3.25 26.90 34.08
CA ALA A 44 -4.50 27.21 34.76
C ALA A 44 -5.32 28.24 33.95
N LYS A 45 -4.67 29.21 33.28
CA LYS A 45 -5.34 30.19 32.39
C LYS A 45 -6.01 29.52 31.18
N ILE A 46 -5.41 28.46 30.67
CA ILE A 46 -5.91 27.70 29.52
C ILE A 46 -7.08 26.80 29.94
N ARG A 47 -6.95 26.08 31.06
CA ARG A 47 -7.96 25.12 31.53
C ARG A 47 -9.17 25.75 32.22
N PHE A 48 -9.03 26.91 32.87
CA PHE A 48 -10.08 27.50 33.72
C PHE A 48 -10.34 28.98 33.41
N ARG A 49 -11.59 29.41 33.53
CA ARG A 49 -11.98 30.83 33.51
C ARG A 49 -11.48 31.55 34.78
N PRO A 50 -11.44 32.90 34.81
CA PRO A 50 -11.13 33.64 36.03
C PRO A 50 -11.99 33.17 37.23
N ASP A 51 -13.26 32.87 36.98
CA ASP A 51 -14.24 32.37 37.97
C ASP A 51 -14.06 30.89 38.37
N GLY A 52 -12.93 30.26 38.02
CA GLY A 52 -12.63 28.86 38.39
C GLY A 52 -13.39 27.79 37.58
N LYS A 53 -14.43 28.16 36.82
CA LYS A 53 -15.17 27.21 35.97
C LYS A 53 -14.28 26.65 34.85
N PRO A 54 -14.32 25.32 34.59
CA PRO A 54 -13.51 24.70 33.55
C PRO A 54 -13.92 25.16 32.15
N ARG A 55 -12.95 25.44 31.28
CA ARG A 55 -13.14 25.75 29.86
C ARG A 55 -13.19 24.45 29.03
N SER A 56 -14.15 23.57 29.32
CA SER A 56 -14.23 22.23 28.74
C SER A 56 -14.22 22.20 27.20
N ARG A 57 -14.87 23.17 26.54
CA ARG A 57 -14.90 23.27 25.06
C ARG A 57 -13.54 23.62 24.45
N MET A 58 -12.80 24.56 25.05
CA MET A 58 -11.47 24.93 24.53
C MET A 58 -10.43 23.84 24.80
N VAL A 59 -10.52 23.20 25.96
CA VAL A 59 -9.65 22.07 26.30
C VAL A 59 -9.96 20.89 25.38
N GLY A 60 -11.24 20.57 25.14
CA GLY A 60 -11.65 19.54 24.19
C GLY A 60 -11.21 19.83 22.76
N LEU A 61 -11.29 21.09 22.30
CA LEU A 61 -10.78 21.51 20.99
C LEU A 61 -9.26 21.36 20.91
N ALA A 62 -8.51 21.76 21.95
CA ALA A 62 -7.06 21.59 22.00
C ALA A 62 -6.64 20.10 21.97
N PHE A 63 -7.32 19.23 22.71
CA PHE A 63 -7.06 17.79 22.65
C PHE A 63 -7.48 17.19 21.31
N GLY A 64 -8.62 17.60 20.76
CA GLY A 64 -9.09 17.12 19.45
C GLY A 64 -8.16 17.55 18.32
N THR A 65 -7.66 18.79 18.34
CA THR A 65 -6.68 19.27 17.35
C THR A 65 -5.33 18.58 17.50
N LEU A 66 -4.85 18.34 18.72
CA LEU A 66 -3.63 17.54 18.94
C LEU A 66 -3.79 16.11 18.44
N LEU A 67 -4.94 15.48 18.67
CA LEU A 67 -5.21 14.13 18.21
C LEU A 67 -5.28 14.08 16.68
N LEU A 68 -6.03 14.99 16.05
CA LEU A 68 -6.10 15.11 14.59
C LEU A 68 -4.73 15.41 13.98
N PHE A 69 -3.95 16.28 14.60
CA PHE A 69 -2.59 16.58 14.15
C PHE A 69 -1.68 15.35 14.20
N ASN A 70 -1.75 14.56 15.28
CA ASN A 70 -0.99 13.31 15.37
C ASN A 70 -1.42 12.30 14.31
N VAL A 71 -2.73 12.11 14.11
CA VAL A 71 -3.26 11.21 13.08
C VAL A 71 -2.81 11.67 11.69
N PHE A 72 -2.94 12.97 11.39
CA PHE A 72 -2.48 13.54 10.13
C PHE A 72 -0.96 13.38 9.94
N THR A 73 -0.18 13.61 10.99
CA THR A 73 1.28 13.43 10.94
C THR A 73 1.64 11.96 10.68
N LEU A 74 0.93 11.01 11.29
CA LEU A 74 1.11 9.58 11.02
C LEU A 74 0.83 9.22 9.56
N PHE A 75 -0.28 9.73 8.99
CA PHE A 75 -0.58 9.54 7.56
C PHE A 75 0.51 10.12 6.67
N MET A 76 0.91 11.39 6.89
CA MET A 76 1.95 12.01 6.08
C MET A 76 3.30 11.30 6.23
N THR A 77 3.62 10.79 7.43
CA THR A 77 4.85 10.03 7.66
C THR A 77 4.81 8.68 6.93
N TYR A 78 3.65 8.01 6.91
CA TYR A 78 3.47 6.78 6.15
C TYR A 78 3.72 7.03 4.66
N ASP A 79 3.08 8.05 4.07
CA ASP A 79 3.26 8.39 2.66
C ASP A 79 4.73 8.71 2.33
N ILE A 80 5.41 9.48 3.20
CA ILE A 80 6.84 9.80 3.03
C ILE A 80 7.72 8.54 3.09
N VAL A 81 7.41 7.61 4.00
CA VAL A 81 8.18 6.36 4.13
C VAL A 81 7.97 5.51 2.88
N GLU A 82 6.74 5.32 2.42
CA GLU A 82 6.41 4.57 1.20
C GLU A 82 7.15 5.16 -0.02
N ASP A 83 7.05 6.47 -0.23
CA ASP A 83 7.74 7.17 -1.32
C ASP A 83 9.27 7.03 -1.21
N SER A 84 9.81 7.08 0.01
CA SER A 84 11.24 6.92 0.24
C SER A 84 11.74 5.51 -0.07
N GLU A 85 10.96 4.47 0.24
CA GLU A 85 11.30 3.09 -0.05
C GLU A 85 11.23 2.80 -1.56
N ILE A 86 10.28 3.41 -2.26
CA ILE A 86 10.21 3.36 -3.73
C ILE A 86 11.47 4.00 -4.31
N ALA A 87 11.78 5.24 -3.90
CA ALA A 87 12.93 5.98 -4.40
C ALA A 87 14.26 5.26 -4.10
N LEU A 88 14.42 4.71 -2.90
CA LEU A 88 15.60 3.93 -2.51
C LEU A 88 15.74 2.65 -3.33
N GLY A 89 14.63 1.93 -3.56
CA GLY A 89 14.67 0.73 -4.38
C GLY A 89 15.01 1.03 -5.84
N LEU A 90 14.46 2.11 -6.42
CA LEU A 90 14.83 2.55 -7.77
C LEU A 90 16.32 2.91 -7.86
N LEU A 91 16.83 3.65 -6.89
CA LEU A 91 18.24 4.02 -6.85
C LEU A 91 19.15 2.78 -6.70
N ALA A 92 18.76 1.81 -5.87
CA ALA A 92 19.48 0.55 -5.76
C ALA A 92 19.49 -0.22 -7.10
N SER A 93 18.35 -0.32 -7.79
CA SER A 93 18.26 -0.97 -9.10
C SER A 93 19.16 -0.29 -10.14
N ILE A 94 19.21 1.04 -10.19
CA ILE A 94 20.12 1.77 -11.09
C ILE A 94 21.58 1.42 -10.79
N ILE A 95 21.98 1.34 -9.52
CA ILE A 95 23.36 1.00 -9.15
C ILE A 95 23.72 -0.42 -9.62
N TYR A 96 22.83 -1.39 -9.43
CA TYR A 96 23.04 -2.75 -9.89
C TYR A 96 23.07 -2.85 -11.43
N LEU A 97 22.19 -2.12 -12.11
CA LEU A 97 22.19 -2.03 -13.57
C LEU A 97 23.46 -1.38 -14.10
N GLN A 98 23.93 -0.29 -13.48
CA GLN A 98 25.18 0.35 -13.85
C GLN A 98 26.39 -0.57 -13.61
N HIS A 99 26.34 -1.41 -12.57
CA HIS A 99 27.37 -2.42 -12.35
C HIS A 99 27.36 -3.46 -13.48
N LEU A 100 26.18 -3.93 -13.88
CA LEU A 100 26.01 -4.90 -14.97
C LEU A 100 26.40 -4.32 -16.33
N ASP A 101 26.06 -3.06 -16.59
CA ASP A 101 26.33 -2.36 -17.85
C ASP A 101 27.83 -2.29 -18.17
N LYS A 102 28.70 -2.33 -17.15
CA LYS A 102 30.16 -2.45 -17.35
C LYS A 102 30.55 -3.73 -18.10
N GLU A 103 29.75 -4.78 -17.99
CA GLU A 103 29.95 -6.05 -18.71
C GLU A 103 29.35 -6.01 -20.13
N TYR A 104 28.55 -5.00 -20.50
CA TYR A 104 27.85 -4.93 -21.79
C TYR A 104 28.77 -5.18 -22.99
N GLN A 105 29.92 -4.51 -23.04
CA GLN A 105 30.89 -4.63 -24.13
C GLN A 105 31.58 -6.01 -24.22
N THR A 106 31.47 -6.82 -23.17
CA THR A 106 32.07 -8.16 -23.09
C THR A 106 31.10 -9.27 -23.49
N VAL A 107 29.81 -8.95 -23.61
CA VAL A 107 28.77 -9.91 -23.98
C VAL A 107 28.68 -10.02 -25.50
N ASP A 108 28.71 -11.25 -26.00
CA ASP A 108 28.42 -11.53 -27.40
C ASP A 108 26.90 -11.57 -27.62
N PHE A 109 26.35 -10.48 -28.17
CA PHE A 109 24.92 -10.40 -28.46
C PHE A 109 24.48 -11.17 -29.71
N GLU A 110 25.41 -11.76 -30.46
CA GLU A 110 25.08 -12.66 -31.57
C GLU A 110 24.75 -14.07 -31.06
N ASP A 111 25.23 -14.46 -29.88
CA ASP A 111 24.85 -15.69 -29.20
C ASP A 111 23.54 -15.53 -28.41
N LEU A 112 22.57 -16.39 -28.71
CA LEU A 112 21.27 -16.40 -28.05
C LEU A 112 21.39 -16.74 -26.56
N GLY A 113 22.33 -17.63 -26.20
CA GLY A 113 22.56 -18.01 -24.81
C GLY A 113 23.14 -16.87 -23.98
N ALA A 114 24.14 -16.17 -24.51
CA ALA A 114 24.76 -15.02 -23.88
C ALA A 114 23.79 -13.83 -23.73
N THR A 115 23.04 -13.47 -24.79
CA THR A 115 22.02 -12.41 -24.72
C THR A 115 20.97 -12.70 -23.66
N TYR A 116 20.51 -13.94 -23.60
CA TYR A 116 19.52 -14.38 -22.62
C TYR A 116 20.05 -14.29 -21.18
N ALA A 117 21.26 -14.76 -20.93
CA ALA A 117 21.88 -14.69 -19.61
C ALA A 117 22.08 -13.24 -19.15
N TYR A 118 22.46 -12.34 -20.06
CA TYR A 118 22.59 -10.91 -19.77
C TYR A 118 21.23 -10.26 -19.48
N PHE A 119 20.22 -10.53 -20.30
CA PHE A 119 18.88 -10.00 -20.11
C PHE A 119 18.23 -10.50 -18.80
N LYS A 120 18.45 -11.77 -18.44
CA LYS A 120 18.02 -12.32 -17.15
C LYS A 120 18.66 -11.56 -15.98
N LYS A 121 19.96 -11.27 -16.04
CA LYS A 121 20.64 -10.47 -15.01
C LYS A 121 20.11 -9.03 -14.95
N LEU A 122 19.82 -8.41 -16.09
CA LEU A 122 19.16 -7.09 -16.16
C LEU A 122 17.81 -7.13 -15.42
N TYR A 123 16.97 -8.13 -15.72
CA TYR A 123 15.68 -8.28 -15.07
C TYR A 123 15.80 -8.57 -13.56
N GLN A 124 16.75 -9.41 -13.15
CA GLN A 124 17.02 -9.67 -11.73
C GLN A 124 17.46 -8.43 -10.97
N SER A 125 18.24 -7.54 -11.59
CA SER A 125 18.65 -6.27 -10.96
C SER A 125 17.50 -5.27 -10.79
N PHE A 126 16.44 -5.42 -11.58
CA PHE A 126 15.27 -4.57 -11.52
C PHE A 126 14.14 -5.14 -10.67
N SER A 127 13.84 -6.43 -10.82
CA SER A 127 12.73 -7.06 -10.13
C SER A 127 13.02 -7.17 -8.62
N ARG A 128 12.07 -6.72 -7.79
CA ARG A 128 12.04 -7.02 -6.35
C ARG A 128 11.57 -8.47 -6.08
N ILE A 129 11.52 -9.29 -7.12
CA ILE A 129 10.98 -10.64 -7.10
C ILE A 129 12.10 -11.59 -6.64
N PRO A 130 11.82 -12.59 -5.78
CA PRO A 130 12.80 -13.60 -5.40
C PRO A 130 13.44 -14.28 -6.62
N MET A 131 14.75 -14.54 -6.55
CA MET A 131 15.53 -15.09 -7.67
C MET A 131 14.92 -16.40 -8.21
N GLU A 132 14.32 -17.21 -7.33
CA GLU A 132 13.72 -18.49 -7.68
C GLU A 132 12.53 -18.34 -8.64
N GLN A 133 11.71 -17.30 -8.46
CA GLN A 133 10.54 -17.05 -9.33
C GLN A 133 10.95 -16.45 -10.68
N VAL A 134 12.01 -15.64 -10.69
CA VAL A 134 12.61 -15.14 -11.93
C VAL A 134 13.21 -16.31 -12.71
N ASP A 135 13.92 -17.21 -12.04
CA ASP A 135 14.49 -18.40 -12.67
C ASP A 135 13.41 -19.29 -13.30
N GLU A 136 12.31 -19.53 -12.59
CA GLU A 136 11.17 -20.32 -13.09
C GLU A 136 10.48 -19.68 -14.31
N LEU A 137 10.29 -18.35 -14.28
CA LEU A 137 9.75 -17.58 -15.41
C LEU A 137 10.61 -17.77 -16.68
N PHE A 138 11.91 -17.57 -16.51
CA PHE A 138 12.88 -17.62 -17.59
C PHE A 138 13.03 -19.07 -18.12
N ASP A 139 13.05 -20.08 -17.23
CA ASP A 139 13.04 -21.48 -17.63
C ASP A 139 11.76 -21.86 -18.39
N GLY A 140 10.60 -21.33 -17.98
CA GLY A 140 9.33 -21.46 -18.68
C GLY A 140 9.38 -20.86 -20.09
N MET A 141 9.86 -19.63 -20.21
CA MET A 141 10.06 -18.97 -21.51
C MET A 141 11.02 -19.76 -22.41
N THR A 142 12.14 -20.25 -21.88
CA THR A 142 13.12 -21.03 -22.65
C THR A 142 12.53 -22.33 -23.17
N ARG A 143 11.70 -23.01 -22.37
CA ARG A 143 11.00 -24.22 -22.78
C ARG A 143 9.99 -23.92 -23.89
N LEU A 144 9.21 -22.86 -23.75
CA LEU A 144 8.16 -22.50 -24.70
C LEU A 144 8.72 -21.98 -26.03
N LEU A 145 9.80 -21.20 -26.00
CA LEU A 145 10.54 -20.80 -27.20
C LEU A 145 11.19 -21.98 -27.93
N LYS A 146 11.48 -23.09 -27.23
CA LYS A 146 11.97 -24.34 -27.85
C LYS A 146 10.83 -25.21 -28.40
N LEU A 147 9.63 -25.11 -27.82
CA LEU A 147 8.45 -25.85 -28.26
C LEU A 147 7.80 -25.24 -29.51
N GLY A 148 7.90 -23.91 -29.69
CA GLY A 148 7.36 -23.17 -30.85
C GLY A 148 8.04 -23.41 -32.20
N GLY A 149 8.99 -24.34 -32.29
CA GLY A 149 9.73 -24.66 -33.51
C GLY A 149 10.96 -23.78 -33.74
N GLU A 150 11.90 -24.31 -34.54
CA GLU A 150 13.11 -23.59 -34.92
C GLU A 150 12.78 -22.46 -35.90
N GLY A 151 13.16 -21.23 -35.57
CA GLY A 151 13.21 -20.12 -36.52
C GLY A 151 12.66 -18.80 -36.00
N GLU A 152 11.35 -18.60 -36.09
CA GLU A 152 10.76 -17.25 -35.99
C GLU A 152 10.64 -16.71 -34.53
N PRO A 153 10.03 -17.42 -33.56
CA PRO A 153 9.82 -16.87 -32.21
C PRO A 153 11.13 -16.73 -31.41
N GLN A 154 12.11 -17.59 -31.64
CA GLN A 154 13.44 -17.47 -31.00
C GLN A 154 14.22 -16.27 -31.52
N VAL A 155 14.16 -16.00 -32.82
CA VAL A 155 14.82 -14.83 -33.43
C VAL A 155 14.14 -13.54 -32.96
N GLU A 156 12.81 -13.51 -32.86
CA GLU A 156 12.10 -12.36 -32.32
C GLU A 156 12.38 -12.13 -30.83
N ALA A 157 12.41 -13.18 -30.00
CA ALA A 157 12.78 -13.08 -28.60
C ALA A 157 14.23 -12.56 -28.43
N HIS A 158 15.17 -13.07 -29.22
CA HIS A 158 16.55 -12.58 -29.25
C HIS A 158 16.63 -11.11 -29.62
N ARG A 159 15.87 -10.69 -30.64
CA ARG A 159 15.80 -9.28 -31.06
C ARG A 159 15.26 -8.39 -29.95
N ILE A 160 14.19 -8.80 -29.25
CA ILE A 160 13.60 -8.03 -28.14
C ILE A 160 14.63 -7.86 -27.02
N MET A 161 15.26 -8.95 -26.58
CA MET A 161 16.25 -8.92 -25.51
C MET A 161 17.47 -8.06 -25.86
N ARG A 162 17.99 -8.18 -27.09
CA ARG A 162 19.10 -7.36 -27.58
C ARG A 162 18.73 -5.88 -27.64
N HIS A 163 17.54 -5.57 -28.15
CA HIS A 163 17.07 -4.18 -28.28
C HIS A 163 16.89 -3.52 -26.91
N ALA A 164 16.32 -4.23 -25.94
CA ALA A 164 16.19 -3.74 -24.57
C ALA A 164 17.55 -3.49 -23.92
N ALA A 165 18.49 -4.41 -24.08
CA ALA A 165 19.86 -4.25 -23.58
C ALA A 165 20.57 -3.03 -24.18
N GLU A 166 20.40 -2.81 -25.49
CA GLU A 166 20.95 -1.64 -26.19
C GLU A 166 20.32 -0.32 -25.74
N GLN A 167 19.00 -0.27 -25.58
CA GLN A 167 18.31 0.93 -25.09
C GLN A 167 18.75 1.31 -23.66
N ILE A 168 18.92 0.32 -22.78
CA ILE A 168 19.40 0.54 -21.41
C ILE A 168 20.85 1.02 -21.43
N HIS A 169 21.71 0.41 -22.25
CA HIS A 169 23.09 0.85 -22.40
C HIS A 169 23.18 2.29 -22.88
N ASN A 170 22.44 2.65 -23.93
CA ASN A 170 22.39 4.01 -24.45
C ASN A 170 21.89 5.00 -23.39
N ALA A 171 20.90 4.62 -22.58
CA ALA A 171 20.41 5.45 -21.49
C ALA A 171 21.47 5.70 -20.40
N PHE A 172 22.39 4.75 -20.16
CA PHE A 172 23.54 4.96 -19.28
C PHE A 172 24.61 5.86 -19.91
N VAL A 173 24.85 5.74 -21.22
CA VAL A 173 25.81 6.59 -21.95
C VAL A 173 25.35 8.05 -22.00
N GLU A 174 24.05 8.28 -22.15
CA GLU A 174 23.43 9.62 -22.20
C GLU A 174 23.08 10.19 -20.81
N LEU A 175 23.42 9.47 -19.73
CA LEU A 175 23.03 9.85 -18.37
C LEU A 175 23.72 11.16 -17.93
N ASP A 176 22.91 12.16 -17.58
CA ASP A 176 23.34 13.40 -16.92
C ASP A 176 22.89 13.40 -15.44
N GLN A 177 23.56 14.17 -14.58
CA GLN A 177 23.32 14.13 -13.13
C GLN A 177 21.89 14.55 -12.75
N ASP A 178 21.28 15.45 -13.52
CA ASP A 178 19.93 15.97 -13.27
C ASP A 178 18.82 15.02 -13.79
N SER A 179 19.15 13.95 -14.53
CA SER A 179 18.17 13.08 -15.19
C SER A 179 18.04 11.67 -14.58
N ILE A 180 18.75 11.34 -13.50
CA ILE A 180 18.83 9.97 -12.96
C ILE A 180 17.44 9.35 -12.71
N ALA A 181 16.49 10.09 -12.13
CA ALA A 181 15.15 9.58 -11.90
C ALA A 181 14.36 9.32 -13.20
N ASN A 182 14.54 10.19 -14.21
CA ASN A 182 13.91 10.02 -15.51
C ASN A 182 14.51 8.83 -16.27
N THR A 183 15.83 8.67 -16.18
CA THR A 183 16.54 7.53 -16.78
C THR A 183 16.15 6.22 -16.09
N ALA A 184 15.99 6.23 -14.76
CA ALA A 184 15.45 5.09 -14.03
C ALA A 184 14.10 4.68 -14.59
N ASN A 185 13.15 5.61 -14.62
CA ASN A 185 11.79 5.37 -15.13
C ASN A 185 11.80 4.88 -16.58
N PHE A 186 12.66 5.44 -17.43
CA PHE A 186 12.85 4.98 -18.80
C PHE A 186 13.30 3.51 -18.84
N MET A 187 14.32 3.13 -18.07
CA MET A 187 14.79 1.74 -18.00
C MET A 187 13.70 0.78 -17.54
N LEU A 188 12.79 1.21 -16.64
CA LEU A 188 11.69 0.35 -16.19
C LEU A 188 10.72 0.09 -17.34
N LEU A 189 10.36 1.15 -18.08
CA LEU A 189 9.47 1.04 -19.22
C LEU A 189 10.08 0.15 -20.31
N VAL A 190 11.37 0.29 -20.59
CA VAL A 190 12.09 -0.57 -21.55
C VAL A 190 12.04 -2.03 -21.11
N MET A 191 12.31 -2.33 -19.83
CA MET A 191 12.26 -3.70 -19.32
C MET A 191 10.84 -4.26 -19.31
N GLN A 192 9.84 -3.44 -18.99
CA GLN A 192 8.44 -3.82 -19.01
C GLN A 192 7.96 -4.13 -20.43
N ASP A 193 8.27 -3.27 -21.40
CA ASP A 193 7.92 -3.47 -22.80
C ASP A 193 8.58 -4.72 -23.37
N ALA A 194 9.84 -4.97 -23.00
CA ALA A 194 10.55 -6.19 -23.39
C ALA A 194 9.91 -7.45 -22.80
N LEU A 195 9.50 -7.41 -21.53
CA LEU A 195 8.80 -8.51 -20.87
C LEU A 195 7.44 -8.76 -21.49
N ASP A 196 6.63 -7.72 -21.72
CA ASP A 196 5.32 -7.82 -22.37
C ASP A 196 5.47 -8.40 -23.78
N GLY A 197 6.47 -7.95 -24.55
CA GLY A 197 6.77 -8.50 -25.88
C GLY A 197 7.19 -9.97 -25.86
N LEU A 198 7.98 -10.38 -24.87
CA LEU A 198 8.36 -11.79 -24.67
C LEU A 198 7.17 -12.66 -24.25
N ILE A 199 6.30 -12.15 -23.38
CA ILE A 199 5.07 -12.83 -22.96
C ILE A 199 4.11 -12.99 -24.14
N ASP A 200 3.91 -11.96 -24.95
CA ASP A 200 3.04 -12.02 -26.12
C ASP A 200 3.55 -13.05 -27.14
N LEU A 201 4.87 -13.14 -27.35
CA LEU A 201 5.47 -14.19 -28.18
C LEU A 201 5.17 -15.59 -27.65
N VAL A 202 5.26 -15.79 -26.34
CA VAL A 202 5.00 -17.08 -25.70
C VAL A 202 3.50 -17.45 -25.73
N GLN A 203 2.61 -16.50 -25.48
CA GLN A 203 1.14 -16.72 -25.54
C GLN A 203 0.65 -17.02 -26.96
N ASN A 204 1.36 -16.57 -28.00
CA ASN A 204 1.03 -16.89 -29.38
C ASN A 204 1.52 -18.29 -29.81
N VAL A 205 2.43 -18.89 -29.05
CA VAL A 205 3.04 -20.20 -29.33
C VAL A 205 2.32 -21.34 -28.59
N ASP A 206 1.77 -21.07 -27.39
CA ASP A 206 1.17 -22.07 -26.52
C ASP A 206 -0.26 -21.68 -26.11
N ASP A 207 -1.23 -22.55 -26.37
CA ASP A 207 -2.67 -22.34 -26.08
C ASP A 207 -3.07 -22.91 -24.71
N ASP A 208 -2.09 -23.31 -23.89
CA ASP A 208 -2.30 -23.93 -22.58
C ASP A 208 -2.75 -22.90 -21.53
N SER A 209 -3.84 -23.18 -20.83
CA SER A 209 -4.50 -22.18 -19.95
C SER A 209 -3.70 -21.83 -18.69
N ASP A 210 -2.87 -22.77 -18.22
CA ASP A 210 -2.15 -22.64 -16.96
C ASP A 210 -0.89 -21.77 -17.11
N SER A 211 -0.18 -21.89 -18.24
CA SER A 211 0.96 -21.04 -18.60
C SER A 211 0.49 -19.60 -18.85
N LYS A 212 -0.64 -19.44 -19.53
CA LYS A 212 -1.31 -18.14 -19.73
C LYS A 212 -1.65 -17.42 -18.43
N TYR A 213 -2.13 -18.15 -17.41
CA TYR A 213 -2.42 -17.58 -16.09
C TYR A 213 -1.15 -17.14 -15.36
N THR A 214 -0.06 -17.91 -15.44
CA THR A 214 1.22 -17.52 -14.84
C THR A 214 1.78 -16.26 -15.51
N PHE A 215 1.76 -16.20 -16.84
CA PHE A 215 2.22 -15.00 -17.57
C PHE A 215 1.34 -13.78 -17.35
N GLN A 216 0.03 -13.95 -17.18
CA GLN A 216 -0.86 -12.86 -16.75
C GLN A 216 -0.52 -12.39 -15.34
N LEU A 217 -0.28 -13.30 -14.40
CA LEU A 217 0.15 -12.95 -13.04
C LEU A 217 1.47 -12.17 -13.06
N ILE A 218 2.42 -12.58 -13.90
CA ILE A 218 3.72 -11.92 -14.10
C ILE A 218 3.54 -10.53 -14.71
N ARG A 219 2.68 -10.41 -15.73
CA ARG A 219 2.31 -9.13 -16.34
C ARG A 219 1.67 -8.19 -15.32
N ASP A 220 0.78 -8.71 -14.48
CA ASP A 220 0.13 -7.95 -13.43
C ASP A 220 1.13 -7.53 -12.34
N HIS A 221 2.09 -8.40 -11.97
CA HIS A 221 3.18 -8.04 -11.05
C HIS A 221 4.14 -7.00 -11.65
N SER A 222 4.43 -7.07 -12.95
CA SER A 222 5.26 -6.09 -13.65
C SER A 222 4.55 -4.76 -13.86
N LYS A 223 3.20 -4.74 -13.90
CA LYS A 223 2.37 -3.54 -14.02
C LYS A 223 2.02 -2.88 -12.69
N LYS A 224 2.14 -3.60 -11.57
CA LYS A 224 1.93 -3.03 -10.25
C LYS A 224 3.04 -2.01 -9.99
N ASP A 225 2.64 -0.77 -9.72
CA ASP A 225 3.53 0.30 -9.28
C ASP A 225 4.47 -0.22 -8.17
N PRO A 226 5.74 0.21 -8.13
CA PRO A 226 6.68 -0.20 -7.08
C PRO A 226 6.18 0.10 -5.65
N GLY A 227 5.21 1.02 -5.48
CA GLY A 227 4.48 1.25 -4.22
C GLY A 227 3.31 0.28 -3.96
N ALA A 228 2.66 -0.24 -5.00
CA ALA A 228 1.55 -1.18 -4.85
C ALA A 228 1.99 -2.56 -4.33
N VAL A 229 3.24 -2.95 -4.59
CA VAL A 229 3.80 -4.24 -4.13
C VAL A 229 3.96 -4.30 -2.61
N LEU A 230 4.17 -3.17 -1.92
CA LEU A 230 4.31 -3.13 -0.46
C LEU A 230 2.99 -3.48 0.26
N LYS A 231 1.85 -3.10 -0.32
CA LYS A 231 0.51 -3.39 0.22
C LYS A 231 0.19 -4.88 0.27
N ASP A 232 0.76 -5.66 -0.65
CA ASP A 232 0.55 -7.11 -0.68
C ASP A 232 1.31 -7.81 0.47
N TYR A 233 2.46 -7.28 0.90
CA TYR A 233 3.22 -7.81 2.04
C TYR A 233 2.62 -7.44 3.40
N GLU A 234 1.94 -6.30 3.52
CA GLU A 234 1.17 -5.95 4.73
C GLU A 234 -0.12 -6.79 4.88
N SER A 235 -0.69 -7.28 3.77
CA SER A 235 -1.91 -8.11 3.81
C SER A 235 -1.68 -9.56 4.25
N LEU A 236 -0.42 -10.00 4.30
CA LEU A 236 0.02 -11.34 4.72
C LEU A 236 0.56 -11.37 6.16
N GLY A 237 0.49 -10.24 6.89
CA GLY A 237 0.90 -10.09 8.30
C GLY A 237 -0.27 -10.09 9.29
#